data_AF-A0A0C7NKU6-F1
#
_entry.id   AF-A0A0C7NKU6-F1
#
_cell.length_a   1.000
_cell.length_b   1.000
_cell.length_c   1.000
_cell.angle_alpha   90.00
_cell.angle_beta   90.00
_cell.angle_gamma   90.00
#
_symmetry.space_group_name_H-M   'P 1'
#
loop_
_entity.id
_entity.type
_entity.pdbx_description
1 polymer ?
#
loop_
_entity_poly.entity_id
_entity_poly.type
_entity_poly.pdbx_seq_one_letter_code
_entity_poly.pdbx_strand_id
1 'polypeptide(L)'
;MKELTQYALSYLEKYNSLLADEFQHYFFASVFDKSNTFPVYTILVDKEGRNIEILGPDHPSKVMSVLYPTLFPNAIFLETKYKEIAQKYKKIVYPETSFGIVQSPLKLVAYRAYGDERFIKKLIFTEKLKGQNYLSLSMSINDKTLQFIIDHFKKWVDGVFYFPYLSDIHIVYKLPENIESNKVSIYIELGRMLKEKVLKKYTFLENSYKLPEMKIKEPVIAVFKIPADKITEVDFQELYETMIEKISKIVLEIDKIEID
;
A
#
# COMPACT_ATOMS: atom_id res chain seq x y z
N MET A 1 11.39 5.52 22.86
CA MET A 1 10.20 4.72 23.25
C MET A 1 9.57 5.17 24.57
N LYS A 2 10.31 5.24 25.69
CA LYS A 2 9.73 5.66 26.99
C LYS A 2 9.08 7.06 26.94
N GLU A 3 9.80 8.03 26.38
CA GLU A 3 9.30 9.42 26.24
C GLU A 3 8.06 9.51 25.34
N LEU A 4 8.08 8.84 24.18
CA LEU A 4 6.90 8.73 23.30
C LEU A 4 5.69 8.17 24.06
N THR A 5 5.90 7.11 24.84
CA THR A 5 4.83 6.44 25.59
C THR A 5 4.26 7.37 26.66
N GLN A 6 5.11 8.09 27.40
CA GLN A 6 4.67 9.08 28.38
C GLN A 6 3.87 10.21 27.72
N TYR A 7 4.36 10.75 26.61
CA TYR A 7 3.64 11.77 25.85
C TYR A 7 2.29 11.26 25.36
N ALA A 8 2.25 10.06 24.77
CA ALA A 8 1.04 9.42 24.29
C ALA A 8 -0.02 9.27 25.39
N LEU A 9 0.39 8.80 26.58
CA LEU A 9 -0.49 8.65 27.74
C LEU A 9 -1.07 10.00 28.18
N SER A 10 -0.22 11.02 28.38
CA SER A 10 -0.67 12.37 28.72
C SER A 10 -1.58 12.98 27.65
N TYR A 11 -1.32 12.70 26.37
CA TYR A 11 -2.12 13.21 25.26
C TYR A 11 -3.50 12.54 25.19
N LEU A 12 -3.56 11.22 25.38
CA LEU A 12 -4.83 10.49 25.47
C LEU A 12 -5.65 10.92 26.69
N GLU A 13 -5.00 11.11 27.84
CA GLU A 13 -5.64 11.58 29.07
C GLU A 13 -6.24 12.98 28.89
N LYS A 14 -5.48 13.91 28.28
CA LYS A 14 -5.92 15.27 27.99
C LYS A 14 -7.25 15.32 27.24
N TYR A 15 -7.48 14.41 26.29
CA TYR A 15 -8.69 14.37 25.48
C TYR A 15 -9.71 13.34 25.96
N ASN A 16 -9.47 12.65 27.08
CA ASN A 16 -10.30 11.51 27.49
C ASN A 16 -11.80 11.85 27.63
N SER A 17 -12.15 13.06 28.04
CA SER A 17 -13.55 13.53 28.13
C SER A 17 -14.22 13.85 26.79
N LEU A 18 -13.45 13.93 25.71
CA LEU A 18 -13.93 14.24 24.35
C LEU A 18 -13.89 13.02 23.43
N LEU A 19 -13.17 11.97 23.82
CA LEU A 19 -13.09 10.71 23.09
C LEU A 19 -14.30 9.83 23.45
N ALA A 20 -14.91 9.20 22.45
CA ALA A 20 -16.08 8.35 22.68
C ALA A 20 -15.71 7.07 23.44
N ASP A 21 -16.45 6.74 24.49
CA ASP A 21 -16.15 5.59 25.35
C ASP A 21 -16.33 4.23 24.65
N GLU A 22 -17.12 4.19 23.57
CA GLU A 22 -17.42 2.99 22.79
C GLU A 22 -16.22 2.47 21.98
N PHE A 23 -15.24 3.34 21.67
CA PHE A 23 -14.10 2.99 20.86
C PHE A 23 -12.81 2.95 21.67
N GLN A 24 -11.95 1.98 21.35
CA GLN A 24 -10.57 2.02 21.83
C GLN A 24 -9.81 3.10 21.04
N HIS A 25 -9.09 3.95 21.77
CA HIS A 25 -8.31 5.05 21.21
C HIS A 25 -6.82 4.79 21.36
N TYR A 26 -6.06 5.24 20.38
CA TYR A 26 -4.62 5.04 20.28
C TYR A 26 -3.97 6.35 19.87
N PHE A 27 -2.92 6.74 20.58
CA PHE A 27 -2.01 7.73 20.04
C PHE A 27 -1.16 7.06 18.96
N PHE A 28 -1.02 7.69 17.79
CA PHE A 28 -0.09 7.22 16.77
C PHE A 28 1.08 8.18 16.60
N ALA A 29 2.24 7.59 16.30
CA ALA A 29 3.42 8.27 15.81
C ALA A 29 3.84 7.60 14.51
N SER A 30 3.66 8.32 13.40
CA SER A 30 3.89 7.83 12.05
C SER A 30 5.05 8.57 11.41
N VAL A 31 5.85 7.85 10.63
CA VAL A 31 6.91 8.38 9.79
C VAL A 31 6.82 7.75 8.41
N PHE A 32 6.92 8.59 7.39
CA PHE A 32 6.79 8.20 6.00
C PHE A 32 7.84 8.92 5.16
N ASP A 33 8.12 8.37 3.99
CA ASP A 33 9.03 9.00 3.04
C ASP A 33 8.31 10.10 2.27
N LYS A 34 8.87 11.32 2.26
CA LYS A 34 8.37 12.48 1.52
C LYS A 34 8.13 12.18 0.04
N SER A 35 9.01 11.37 -0.55
CA SER A 35 8.90 10.95 -1.96
C SER A 35 7.87 9.85 -2.19
N ASN A 36 7.25 9.29 -1.12
CA ASN A 36 6.33 8.16 -1.15
C ASN A 36 6.92 6.88 -1.79
N THR A 37 8.23 6.66 -1.65
CA THR A 37 8.95 5.52 -2.28
C THR A 37 9.25 4.37 -1.32
N PHE A 38 8.81 4.46 -0.07
CA PHE A 38 9.00 3.43 0.95
C PHE A 38 7.74 3.27 1.82
N PRO A 39 7.45 2.06 2.36
CA PRO A 39 6.32 1.84 3.27
C PRO A 39 6.36 2.73 4.50
N VAL A 40 5.19 3.12 5.00
CA VAL A 40 5.02 3.92 6.21
C VAL A 40 5.33 3.09 7.44
N TYR A 41 6.05 3.67 8.39
CA TYR A 41 6.27 3.08 9.71
C TYR A 41 5.43 3.83 10.76
N THR A 42 4.60 3.10 11.50
CA THR A 42 3.67 3.67 12.49
C THR A 42 3.81 2.95 13.82
N ILE A 43 3.89 3.71 14.91
CA ILE A 43 3.79 3.22 16.27
C ILE A 43 2.42 3.61 16.81
N LEU A 44 1.66 2.67 17.36
CA LEU A 44 0.44 2.94 18.12
C LEU A 44 0.70 2.69 19.59
N VAL A 45 0.19 3.57 20.45
CA VAL A 45 0.24 3.45 21.91
C VAL A 45 -1.17 3.58 22.46
N ASP A 46 -1.59 2.65 23.31
CA ASP A 46 -2.90 2.69 23.95
C ASP A 46 -2.89 3.37 25.31
N LYS A 47 -4.08 3.46 25.94
CA LYS A 47 -4.26 4.07 27.27
C LYS A 47 -3.51 3.34 28.40
N GLU A 48 -3.08 2.09 28.19
CA GLU A 48 -2.28 1.31 29.14
C GLU A 48 -0.77 1.45 28.90
N GLY A 49 -0.36 2.18 27.85
CA GLY A 49 1.04 2.37 27.46
C GLY A 49 1.61 1.20 26.67
N ARG A 50 0.78 0.22 26.29
CA ARG A 50 1.18 -0.86 25.38
C ARG A 50 1.38 -0.28 23.99
N ASN A 51 2.37 -0.78 23.28
CA ASN A 51 2.68 -0.30 21.95
C ASN A 51 2.78 -1.44 20.92
N ILE A 52 2.41 -1.09 19.70
CA ILE A 52 2.67 -1.89 18.50
C ILE A 52 3.33 -1.01 17.44
N GLU A 53 4.20 -1.62 16.67
CA GLU A 53 4.91 -1.01 15.56
C GLU A 53 4.48 -1.69 14.27
N ILE A 54 4.17 -0.92 13.24
CA ILE A 54 3.62 -1.38 11.97
C ILE A 54 4.46 -0.83 10.84
N LEU A 55 4.86 -1.68 9.90
CA LEU A 55 5.36 -1.27 8.59
C LEU A 55 4.28 -1.61 7.55
N GLY A 56 3.75 -0.61 6.85
CA GLY A 56 2.57 -0.77 5.98
C GLY A 56 2.51 0.23 4.81
N PRO A 57 1.55 0.08 3.90
CA PRO A 57 1.49 0.89 2.67
C PRO A 57 1.08 2.34 2.89
N ASP A 58 0.26 2.58 3.91
CA ASP A 58 -0.54 3.80 4.01
C ASP A 58 -0.34 4.52 5.33
N HIS A 59 -0.37 5.85 5.21
CA HIS A 59 -0.37 6.75 6.35
C HIS A 59 -1.75 6.69 7.05
N PRO A 60 -1.84 6.74 8.39
CA PRO A 60 -3.12 6.71 9.09
C PRO A 60 -4.16 7.70 8.55
N SER A 61 -3.76 8.94 8.26
CA SER A 61 -4.66 9.97 7.70
C SER A 61 -5.23 9.66 6.30
N LYS A 62 -4.68 8.69 5.56
CA LYS A 62 -5.20 8.28 4.25
C LYS A 62 -6.29 7.22 4.34
N VAL A 63 -6.30 6.42 5.40
CA VAL A 63 -7.14 5.21 5.50
C VAL A 63 -8.13 5.26 6.65
N MET A 64 -7.96 6.20 7.58
CA MET A 64 -8.87 6.40 8.70
C MET A 64 -8.85 7.85 9.21
N SER A 65 -9.89 8.21 9.97
CA SER A 65 -10.00 9.52 10.60
C SER A 65 -8.92 9.69 11.68
N VAL A 66 -8.20 10.81 11.59
CA VAL A 66 -7.24 11.24 12.60
C VAL A 66 -7.87 12.34 13.44
N LEU A 67 -7.94 12.09 14.74
CA LEU A 67 -8.43 13.02 15.75
C LEU A 67 -7.24 13.76 16.37
N TYR A 68 -7.44 15.04 16.70
CA TYR A 68 -6.47 15.88 17.40
C TYR A 68 -5.03 15.74 16.87
N PRO A 69 -4.76 16.09 15.59
CA PRO A 69 -3.40 16.09 15.05
C PRO A 69 -2.46 16.92 15.91
N THR A 70 -1.22 16.46 16.07
CA THR A 70 -0.25 17.15 16.92
C THR A 70 1.18 17.01 16.42
N LEU A 71 2.08 17.69 17.11
CA LEU A 71 3.52 17.60 16.90
C LEU A 71 4.15 16.98 18.15
N PHE A 72 5.07 16.05 17.95
CA PHE A 72 5.93 15.53 19.00
C PHE A 72 7.33 16.13 18.83
N PRO A 73 7.78 17.04 19.73
CA PRO A 73 9.03 17.77 19.55
C PRO A 73 10.27 16.90 19.39
N ASN A 74 10.30 15.73 20.03
CA ASN A 74 11.46 14.82 19.99
C ASN A 74 11.26 13.67 18.99
N ALA A 75 10.86 13.98 17.75
CA ALA A 75 10.57 12.97 16.72
C ALA A 75 11.83 12.31 16.11
N ILE A 76 13.03 12.82 16.40
CA ILE A 76 14.30 12.38 15.77
C ILE A 76 14.53 10.88 15.91
N PHE A 77 14.22 10.27 17.06
CA PHE A 77 14.39 8.81 17.24
C PHE A 77 13.56 8.00 16.23
N LEU A 78 12.38 8.50 15.85
CA LEU A 78 11.48 7.85 14.91
C LEU A 78 12.04 7.93 13.48
N GLU A 79 12.58 9.09 13.10
CA GLU A 79 13.26 9.29 11.82
C GLU A 79 14.51 8.42 11.68
N THR A 80 15.32 8.33 12.74
CA THR A 80 16.51 7.47 12.77
C THR A 80 16.12 6.00 12.59
N LYS A 81 15.14 5.51 13.36
CA LYS A 81 14.65 4.14 13.24
C LYS A 81 14.11 3.85 11.84
N TYR A 82 13.40 4.80 11.24
CA TYR A 82 12.88 4.66 9.88
C TYR A 82 14.00 4.55 8.83
N LYS A 83 15.04 5.39 8.95
CA LYS A 83 16.23 5.31 8.10
C LYS A 83 16.95 3.96 8.26
N GLU A 84 17.11 3.48 9.49
CA GLU A 84 17.72 2.16 9.75
C GLU A 84 16.92 1.01 9.11
N ILE A 85 15.59 1.05 9.19
CA ILE A 85 14.72 0.09 8.52
C ILE A 85 14.93 0.15 7.00
N ALA A 86 14.86 1.35 6.41
CA ALA A 86 15.05 1.53 4.96
C ALA A 86 16.44 1.06 4.47
N GLN A 87 17.48 1.28 5.28
CA GLN A 87 18.85 0.91 4.95
C GLN A 87 19.04 -0.62 4.83
N LYS A 88 18.30 -1.42 5.61
CA LYS A 88 18.28 -2.90 5.47
C LYS A 88 17.83 -3.34 4.07
N TYR A 89 16.99 -2.53 3.43
CA TYR A 89 16.49 -2.76 2.07
C TYR A 89 17.23 -1.94 1.01
N LYS A 90 18.37 -1.31 1.36
CA LYS A 90 19.16 -0.45 0.46
C LYS A 90 18.35 0.71 -0.12
N LYS A 91 17.40 1.25 0.64
CA LYS A 91 16.58 2.40 0.25
C LYS A 91 17.06 3.67 0.95
N ILE A 92 16.99 4.79 0.22
CA ILE A 92 17.22 6.13 0.75
C ILE A 92 15.85 6.77 0.95
N VAL A 93 15.59 7.28 2.16
CA VAL A 93 14.31 7.89 2.53
C VAL A 93 14.51 9.29 3.10
N TYR A 94 13.50 10.14 2.90
CA TYR A 94 13.43 11.49 3.42
C TYR A 94 12.26 11.56 4.40
N PRO A 95 12.49 11.33 5.70
CA PRO A 95 11.41 11.14 6.65
C PRO A 95 10.59 12.41 6.89
N GLU A 96 9.27 12.25 6.95
CA GLU A 96 8.33 13.23 7.51
C GLU A 96 7.49 12.54 8.58
N THR A 97 7.15 13.25 9.65
CA THR A 97 6.45 12.68 10.80
C THR A 97 5.05 13.26 10.98
N SER A 98 4.16 12.46 11.55
CA SER A 98 2.79 12.84 11.86
C SER A 98 2.32 12.13 13.12
N PHE A 99 1.52 12.84 13.91
CA PHE A 99 1.03 12.37 15.19
C PHE A 99 -0.43 12.76 15.39
N GLY A 100 -1.12 11.99 16.21
CA GLY A 100 -2.50 12.27 16.58
C GLY A 100 -3.14 11.07 17.23
N ILE A 101 -4.46 11.05 17.26
CA ILE A 101 -5.25 9.96 17.83
C ILE A 101 -6.01 9.26 16.71
N VAL A 102 -5.98 7.93 16.71
CA VAL A 102 -6.84 7.08 15.88
C VAL A 102 -7.68 6.19 16.79
N GLN A 103 -8.77 5.66 16.25
CA GLN A 103 -9.70 4.83 17.00
C GLN A 103 -9.97 3.49 16.31
N SER A 104 -10.33 2.47 17.09
CA SER A 104 -10.79 1.19 16.57
C SER A 104 -12.14 1.32 15.84
N PRO A 105 -12.43 0.52 14.80
CA PRO A 105 -11.57 -0.50 14.20
C PRO A 105 -10.40 0.13 13.43
N LEU A 106 -9.20 -0.41 13.62
CA LEU A 106 -7.99 0.04 12.94
C LEU A 106 -8.04 -0.41 11.48
N LYS A 107 -7.88 0.53 10.55
CA LYS A 107 -7.76 0.25 9.09
C LYS A 107 -6.30 0.27 8.63
N LEU A 108 -5.36 0.06 9.54
CA LEU A 108 -3.93 0.09 9.27
C LEU A 108 -3.44 -1.29 8.86
N VAL A 109 -3.11 -1.41 7.58
CA VAL A 109 -2.55 -2.62 7.01
C VAL A 109 -1.09 -2.77 7.42
N ALA A 110 -0.72 -3.98 7.85
CA ALA A 110 0.64 -4.30 8.25
C ALA A 110 1.25 -5.34 7.32
N TYR A 111 2.39 -5.02 6.71
CA TYR A 111 3.30 -6.01 6.16
C TYR A 111 4.13 -6.66 7.26
N ARG A 112 4.47 -5.88 8.28
CA ARG A 112 5.09 -6.37 9.52
C ARG A 112 4.46 -5.67 10.71
N ALA A 113 4.26 -6.41 11.79
CA ALA A 113 3.79 -5.91 13.07
C ALA A 113 4.72 -6.43 14.18
N TYR A 114 5.15 -5.54 15.07
CA TYR A 114 6.03 -5.83 16.22
C TYR A 114 5.50 -5.17 17.49
N GLY A 115 5.96 -5.58 18.67
CA GLY A 115 5.59 -4.99 19.96
C GLY A 115 4.91 -5.99 20.90
N ASP A 116 3.90 -5.55 21.64
CA ASP A 116 3.20 -6.40 22.61
C ASP A 116 2.41 -7.51 21.90
N GLU A 117 2.89 -8.76 21.99
CA GLU A 117 2.27 -9.91 21.32
C GLU A 117 0.83 -10.18 21.76
N ARG A 118 0.52 -10.01 23.05
CA ARG A 118 -0.84 -10.26 23.56
C ARG A 118 -1.78 -9.22 22.98
N PHE A 119 -1.31 -7.98 22.89
CA PHE A 119 -2.06 -6.89 22.30
C PHE A 119 -2.29 -7.07 20.80
N ILE A 120 -1.25 -7.44 20.04
CA ILE A 120 -1.35 -7.74 18.61
C ILE A 120 -2.36 -8.87 18.37
N LYS A 121 -2.27 -9.98 19.14
CA LYS A 121 -3.20 -11.11 19.03
C LYS A 121 -4.65 -10.68 19.30
N LYS A 122 -4.88 -9.82 20.29
CA LYS A 122 -6.22 -9.26 20.59
C LYS A 122 -6.77 -8.43 19.42
N LEU A 123 -5.94 -7.58 18.82
CA LEU A 123 -6.34 -6.75 17.68
C LEU A 123 -6.64 -7.60 16.44
N ILE A 124 -5.77 -8.54 16.11
CA ILE A 124 -5.99 -9.51 15.01
C ILE A 124 -7.25 -10.33 15.23
N PHE A 125 -7.51 -10.77 16.46
CA PHE A 125 -8.75 -11.51 16.77
C PHE A 125 -9.99 -10.65 16.53
N THR A 126 -9.96 -9.39 16.97
CA THR A 126 -11.06 -8.44 16.76
C THR A 126 -11.30 -8.17 15.27
N GLU A 127 -10.23 -8.06 14.50
CA GLU A 127 -10.26 -7.90 13.05
C GLU A 127 -10.88 -9.11 12.35
N LYS A 128 -10.50 -10.33 12.75
CA LYS A 128 -11.07 -11.58 12.22
C LYS A 128 -12.56 -11.71 12.50
N LEU A 129 -13.02 -11.34 13.70
CA LEU A 129 -14.45 -11.31 14.04
C LEU A 129 -15.25 -10.39 13.12
N LYS A 130 -14.60 -9.36 12.54
CA LYS A 130 -15.21 -8.40 11.62
C LYS A 130 -14.97 -8.74 10.14
N GLY A 131 -14.35 -9.87 9.84
CA GLY A 131 -14.01 -10.27 8.46
C GLY A 131 -13.00 -9.33 7.78
N GLN A 132 -12.13 -8.67 8.55
CA GLN A 132 -11.12 -7.74 8.04
C GLN A 132 -9.74 -8.42 7.95
N ASN A 133 -8.85 -7.86 7.13
CA ASN A 133 -7.47 -8.35 6.93
C ASN A 133 -6.48 -7.18 6.82
N TYR A 134 -6.28 -6.46 7.93
CA TYR A 134 -5.40 -5.31 8.06
C TYR A 134 -4.09 -5.67 8.78
N LEU A 135 -4.12 -5.85 10.10
CA LEU A 135 -2.96 -6.27 10.88
C LEU A 135 -2.64 -7.74 10.63
N SER A 136 -3.67 -8.57 10.40
CA SER A 136 -3.47 -10.01 10.19
C SER A 136 -2.74 -10.36 8.90
N LEU A 137 -2.70 -9.44 7.92
CA LEU A 137 -1.89 -9.57 6.70
C LEU A 137 -0.40 -9.80 6.99
N SER A 138 0.11 -9.22 8.09
CA SER A 138 1.51 -9.37 8.49
C SER A 138 1.91 -10.83 8.76
N MET A 139 0.93 -11.70 9.02
CA MET A 139 1.14 -13.13 9.22
C MET A 139 1.31 -13.91 7.90
N SER A 140 0.84 -13.35 6.78
CA SER A 140 0.89 -13.98 5.45
C SER A 140 2.07 -13.49 4.60
N ILE A 141 2.57 -12.28 4.87
CA ILE A 141 3.69 -11.70 4.11
C ILE A 141 5.01 -12.29 4.61
N ASN A 142 5.67 -13.14 3.83
CA ASN A 142 7.02 -13.62 4.13
C ASN A 142 8.10 -12.57 3.74
N ASP A 143 9.38 -12.85 4.01
CA ASP A 143 10.48 -11.91 3.74
C ASP A 143 10.72 -11.68 2.24
N LYS A 144 10.56 -12.71 1.40
CA LYS A 144 10.67 -12.57 -0.06
C LYS A 144 9.58 -11.66 -0.61
N THR A 145 8.34 -11.85 -0.15
CA THR A 145 7.20 -11.01 -0.52
C THR A 145 7.41 -9.57 -0.06
N LEU A 146 7.85 -9.35 1.18
CA LEU A 146 8.13 -8.00 1.69
C LEU A 146 9.23 -7.31 0.89
N GLN A 147 10.32 -8.02 0.59
CA GLN A 147 11.42 -7.52 -0.23
C GLN A 147 10.89 -7.09 -1.61
N PHE A 148 10.08 -7.92 -2.26
CA PHE A 148 9.46 -7.58 -3.55
C PHE A 148 8.64 -6.28 -3.45
N ILE A 149 7.77 -6.16 -2.44
CA ILE A 149 6.92 -4.99 -2.23
C ILE A 149 7.75 -3.72 -2.05
N ILE A 150 8.78 -3.78 -1.20
CA ILE A 150 9.67 -2.64 -0.93
C ILE A 150 10.47 -2.27 -2.18
N ASP A 151 10.96 -3.27 -2.91
CA ASP A 151 11.70 -3.01 -4.14
C ASP A 151 10.82 -2.28 -5.14
N HIS A 152 9.54 -2.63 -5.24
CA HIS A 152 8.57 -2.09 -6.20
C HIS A 152 7.64 -0.98 -5.65
N PHE A 153 7.91 -0.45 -4.45
CA PHE A 153 6.96 0.42 -3.77
C PHE A 153 6.69 1.73 -4.55
N LYS A 154 5.47 1.85 -5.11
CA LYS A 154 4.96 3.06 -5.80
C LYS A 154 5.88 3.53 -6.93
N LYS A 155 6.43 2.58 -7.70
CA LYS A 155 7.38 2.86 -8.79
C LYS A 155 6.99 2.15 -10.09
N TRP A 156 7.45 2.72 -11.21
CA TRP A 156 7.45 2.07 -12.52
C TRP A 156 8.68 1.16 -12.67
N VAL A 157 8.49 0.00 -13.26
CA VAL A 157 9.53 -0.92 -13.75
C VAL A 157 9.10 -1.36 -15.13
N ASP A 158 9.84 -0.96 -16.16
CA ASP A 158 9.70 -1.47 -17.53
C ASP A 158 8.25 -1.56 -18.03
N GLY A 159 7.47 -0.50 -17.80
CA GLY A 159 6.07 -0.42 -18.23
C GLY A 159 5.02 -0.97 -17.24
N VAL A 160 5.44 -1.44 -16.06
CA VAL A 160 4.56 -1.90 -14.98
C VAL A 160 4.70 -1.00 -13.76
N PHE A 161 3.59 -0.43 -13.28
CA PHE A 161 3.54 0.33 -12.03
C PHE A 161 2.95 -0.51 -10.92
N TYR A 162 3.63 -0.53 -9.78
CA TYR A 162 3.17 -1.24 -8.59
C TYR A 162 2.75 -0.20 -7.54
N PHE A 163 1.48 -0.23 -7.16
CA PHE A 163 0.91 0.70 -6.19
C PHE A 163 0.28 -0.04 -5.02
N PRO A 164 1.04 -0.28 -3.94
CA PRO A 164 0.48 -0.86 -2.73
C PRO A 164 -0.48 0.11 -2.05
N TYR A 165 -1.70 -0.35 -1.74
CA TYR A 165 -2.78 0.40 -1.12
C TYR A 165 -3.72 -0.54 -0.37
N LEU A 166 -3.91 -0.28 0.92
CA LEU A 166 -4.58 -1.20 1.83
C LEU A 166 -3.97 -2.62 1.73
N SER A 167 -4.78 -3.67 1.74
CA SER A 167 -4.32 -5.06 1.71
C SER A 167 -3.85 -5.52 0.33
N ASP A 168 -3.99 -4.67 -0.69
CA ASP A 168 -3.82 -5.03 -2.08
C ASP A 168 -2.70 -4.22 -2.73
N ILE A 169 -2.25 -4.71 -3.88
CA ILE A 169 -1.32 -4.01 -4.77
C ILE A 169 -2.02 -3.83 -6.09
N HIS A 170 -2.11 -2.60 -6.53
CA HIS A 170 -2.64 -2.25 -7.83
C HIS A 170 -1.49 -2.30 -8.85
N ILE A 171 -1.70 -3.03 -9.94
CA ILE A 171 -0.74 -3.20 -11.01
C ILE A 171 -1.26 -2.47 -12.24
N VAL A 172 -0.51 -1.48 -12.73
CA VAL A 172 -0.89 -0.70 -13.91
C VAL A 172 0.07 -0.99 -15.05
N TYR A 173 -0.47 -1.32 -16.21
CA TYR A 173 0.30 -1.54 -17.43
C TYR A 173 0.29 -0.28 -18.30
N LYS A 174 1.48 0.26 -18.54
CA LYS A 174 1.71 1.44 -19.36
C LYS A 174 1.29 1.15 -20.81
N LEU A 175 0.83 2.16 -21.50
CA LEU A 175 0.76 2.12 -22.96
C LEU A 175 2.20 2.26 -23.52
N PRO A 176 2.63 1.45 -24.51
CA PRO A 176 3.92 1.60 -25.16
C PRO A 176 4.16 3.02 -25.68
N GLU A 177 5.41 3.43 -25.62
CA GLU A 177 5.83 4.72 -26.18
C GLU A 177 5.83 4.62 -27.72
N ASN A 178 5.54 5.72 -28.40
CA ASN A 178 5.57 5.84 -29.86
C ASN A 178 4.48 5.07 -30.63
N ILE A 179 3.32 4.81 -30.02
CA ILE A 179 2.14 4.35 -30.77
C ILE A 179 1.52 5.53 -31.54
N GLU A 180 1.17 5.32 -32.81
CA GLU A 180 0.43 6.30 -33.60
C GLU A 180 -0.90 6.67 -32.91
N SER A 181 -1.27 7.95 -32.91
CA SER A 181 -2.42 8.45 -32.15
C SER A 181 -3.74 7.77 -32.50
N ASN A 182 -3.93 7.39 -33.77
CA ASN A 182 -5.09 6.65 -34.28
C ASN A 182 -5.16 5.19 -33.77
N LYS A 183 -4.03 4.60 -33.31
CA LYS A 183 -3.95 3.21 -32.83
C LYS A 183 -4.12 3.08 -31.31
N VAL A 184 -4.04 4.19 -30.56
CA VAL A 184 -4.15 4.18 -29.09
C VAL A 184 -5.44 3.52 -28.60
N SER A 185 -6.58 3.82 -29.22
CA SER A 185 -7.88 3.23 -28.86
C SER A 185 -7.90 1.72 -29.06
N ILE A 186 -7.31 1.23 -30.15
CA ILE A 186 -7.21 -0.20 -30.47
C ILE A 186 -6.35 -0.93 -29.42
N TYR A 187 -5.22 -0.34 -29.02
CA TYR A 187 -4.37 -0.89 -27.96
C TYR A 187 -5.11 -1.02 -26.62
N ILE A 188 -5.88 0.01 -26.24
CA ILE A 188 -6.66 0.00 -24.99
C ILE A 188 -7.76 -1.07 -25.05
N GLU A 189 -8.46 -1.19 -26.18
CA GLU A 189 -9.55 -2.15 -26.33
C GLU A 189 -9.04 -3.61 -26.33
N LEU A 190 -7.97 -3.89 -27.07
CA LEU A 190 -7.31 -5.20 -27.03
C LEU A 190 -6.73 -5.50 -25.64
N GLY A 191 -6.18 -4.48 -24.98
CA GLY A 191 -5.74 -4.54 -23.58
C GLY A 191 -6.85 -4.98 -22.63
N ARG A 192 -8.04 -4.40 -22.77
CA ARG A 192 -9.24 -4.77 -22.01
C ARG A 192 -9.64 -6.23 -22.25
N MET A 193 -9.65 -6.69 -23.50
CA MET A 193 -9.98 -8.09 -23.81
C MET A 193 -8.97 -9.09 -23.23
N LEU A 194 -7.67 -8.77 -23.30
CA LEU A 194 -6.61 -9.60 -22.74
C LEU A 194 -6.65 -9.60 -21.21
N LYS A 195 -6.93 -8.45 -20.59
CA LYS A 195 -7.14 -8.33 -19.13
C LYS A 195 -8.23 -9.31 -18.65
N GLU A 196 -9.37 -9.38 -19.33
CA GLU A 196 -10.44 -10.32 -18.99
C GLU A 196 -9.98 -11.79 -19.05
N LYS A 197 -9.11 -12.14 -20.02
CA LYS A 197 -8.53 -13.49 -20.10
C LYS A 197 -7.60 -13.78 -18.92
N VAL A 198 -6.81 -12.79 -18.50
CA VAL A 198 -5.92 -12.90 -17.33
C VAL A 198 -6.74 -13.07 -16.04
N LEU A 199 -7.77 -12.26 -15.84
CA LEU A 199 -8.64 -12.34 -14.65
C LEU A 199 -9.33 -13.71 -14.54
N LYS A 200 -9.69 -14.33 -15.67
CA LYS A 200 -10.23 -15.71 -15.68
C LYS A 200 -9.19 -16.78 -15.33
N LYS A 201 -7.90 -16.52 -15.57
CA LYS A 201 -6.81 -17.46 -15.30
C LYS A 201 -6.41 -17.49 -13.82
N TYR A 202 -6.47 -16.34 -13.14
CA TYR A 202 -6.02 -16.20 -11.75
C TYR A 202 -7.18 -15.81 -10.84
N THR A 203 -7.64 -16.74 -10.00
CA THR A 203 -8.84 -16.57 -9.14
C THR A 203 -8.71 -15.50 -8.06
N PHE A 204 -7.49 -15.07 -7.75
CA PHE A 204 -7.21 -14.03 -6.75
C PHE A 204 -6.92 -12.66 -7.36
N LEU A 205 -6.86 -12.54 -8.69
CA LEU A 205 -6.74 -11.24 -9.34
C LEU A 205 -8.13 -10.63 -9.47
N GLU A 206 -8.21 -9.33 -9.17
CA GLU A 206 -9.43 -8.56 -9.31
C GLU A 206 -9.28 -7.47 -10.37
N ASN A 207 -10.41 -7.12 -10.97
CA ASN A 207 -10.49 -5.95 -11.81
C ASN A 207 -10.23 -4.68 -10.97
N SER A 208 -9.51 -3.72 -11.54
CA SER A 208 -9.20 -2.46 -10.90
C SER A 208 -9.20 -1.30 -11.90
N TYR A 209 -9.18 -0.09 -11.35
CA TYR A 209 -9.03 1.19 -12.05
C TYR A 209 -7.83 1.97 -11.48
N LYS A 210 -7.46 3.06 -12.17
CA LYS A 210 -6.44 4.00 -11.69
C LYS A 210 -6.97 4.75 -10.48
N LEU A 211 -6.36 4.56 -9.31
CA LEU A 211 -6.70 5.33 -8.12
C LEU A 211 -6.17 6.78 -8.27
N PRO A 212 -6.90 7.81 -7.79
CA PRO A 212 -6.43 9.20 -7.80
C PRO A 212 -5.03 9.37 -7.17
N GLU A 213 -4.73 8.60 -6.13
CA GLU A 213 -3.48 8.62 -5.38
C GLU A 213 -2.27 8.17 -6.20
N MET A 214 -2.48 7.44 -7.29
CA MET A 214 -1.42 7.01 -8.21
C MET A 214 -0.87 8.16 -9.04
N LYS A 215 -1.63 9.26 -9.21
CA LYS A 215 -1.27 10.42 -10.04
C LYS A 215 -0.94 10.10 -11.51
N ILE A 216 -1.47 9.00 -12.05
CA ILE A 216 -1.29 8.58 -13.45
C ILE A 216 -2.38 9.21 -14.33
N LYS A 217 -2.01 10.21 -15.12
CA LYS A 217 -2.95 10.91 -16.02
C LYS A 217 -3.07 10.23 -17.36
N GLU A 218 -1.99 9.60 -17.83
CA GLU A 218 -1.89 8.97 -19.14
C GLU A 218 -2.86 7.79 -19.29
N PRO A 219 -3.28 7.46 -20.52
CA PRO A 219 -3.99 6.21 -20.80
C PRO A 219 -3.10 5.00 -20.48
N VAL A 220 -3.74 3.90 -20.07
CA VAL A 220 -3.08 2.66 -19.65
C VAL A 220 -3.79 1.49 -20.28
N ILE A 221 -3.08 0.38 -20.47
CA ILE A 221 -3.61 -0.82 -21.13
C ILE A 221 -4.55 -1.56 -20.20
N ALA A 222 -4.11 -1.79 -18.97
CA ALA A 222 -4.83 -2.57 -17.99
C ALA A 222 -4.46 -2.14 -16.57
N VAL A 223 -5.38 -2.38 -15.65
CA VAL A 223 -5.13 -2.21 -14.21
C VAL A 223 -5.70 -3.41 -13.47
N PHE A 224 -4.84 -4.12 -12.74
CA PHE A 224 -5.22 -5.26 -11.90
C PHE A 224 -5.11 -4.86 -10.44
N LYS A 225 -5.77 -5.61 -9.57
CA LYS A 225 -5.55 -5.57 -8.14
C LYS A 225 -5.30 -7.00 -7.64
N ILE A 226 -4.30 -7.16 -6.80
CA ILE A 226 -3.89 -8.46 -6.24
C ILE A 226 -3.68 -8.32 -4.73
N PRO A 227 -4.08 -9.31 -3.90
CA PRO A 227 -3.71 -9.35 -2.50
C PRO A 227 -2.19 -9.27 -2.33
N ALA A 228 -1.69 -8.43 -1.42
CA ALA A 228 -0.26 -8.18 -1.28
C ALA A 228 0.56 -9.44 -0.94
N ASP A 229 -0.04 -10.42 -0.27
CA ASP A 229 0.58 -11.71 0.06
C ASP A 229 0.81 -12.62 -1.15
N LYS A 230 0.09 -12.37 -2.25
CA LYS A 230 0.18 -13.15 -3.49
C LYS A 230 0.98 -12.47 -4.60
N ILE A 231 1.54 -11.28 -4.36
CA ILE A 231 2.21 -10.47 -5.40
C ILE A 231 3.32 -11.23 -6.15
N THR A 232 3.99 -12.17 -5.50
CA THR A 232 5.07 -12.97 -6.10
C THR A 232 4.58 -14.24 -6.81
N GLU A 233 3.27 -14.52 -6.85
CA GLU A 233 2.70 -15.68 -7.55
C GLU A 233 2.49 -15.42 -9.05
N VAL A 234 2.56 -14.15 -9.48
CA VAL A 234 2.38 -13.74 -10.87
C VAL A 234 3.58 -12.91 -11.29
N ASP A 235 4.20 -13.28 -12.42
CA ASP A 235 5.17 -12.42 -13.08
C ASP A 235 4.43 -11.37 -13.90
N PHE A 236 4.22 -10.19 -13.29
CA PHE A 236 3.54 -9.09 -13.94
C PHE A 236 4.37 -8.44 -15.06
N GLN A 237 5.68 -8.65 -15.08
CA GLN A 237 6.57 -8.13 -16.12
C GLN A 237 6.44 -8.98 -17.39
N GLU A 238 6.59 -10.30 -17.26
CA GLU A 238 6.37 -11.25 -18.36
C GLU A 238 4.95 -11.13 -18.92
N LEU A 239 3.96 -10.99 -18.03
CA LEU A 239 2.58 -10.82 -18.44
C LEU A 239 2.36 -9.51 -19.23
N TYR A 240 2.99 -8.42 -18.82
CA TYR A 240 2.94 -7.15 -19.54
C TYR A 240 3.53 -7.30 -20.94
N GLU A 241 4.74 -7.85 -21.06
CA GLU A 241 5.43 -8.08 -22.33
C GLU A 241 4.61 -8.95 -23.28
N THR A 242 4.06 -10.06 -22.76
CA THR A 242 3.17 -10.95 -23.51
C THR A 242 1.92 -10.23 -24.01
N MET A 243 1.35 -9.34 -23.21
CA MET A 243 0.19 -8.54 -23.60
C MET A 243 0.57 -7.55 -24.72
N ILE A 244 1.68 -6.83 -24.58
CA ILE A 244 2.17 -5.90 -25.60
C ILE A 244 2.41 -6.62 -26.92
N GLU A 245 3.14 -7.73 -26.91
CA GLU A 245 3.47 -8.49 -28.12
C GLU A 245 2.22 -8.93 -28.87
N LYS A 246 1.22 -9.47 -28.16
CA LYS A 246 -0.06 -9.88 -28.76
C LYS A 246 -0.83 -8.72 -29.35
N ILE A 247 -0.89 -7.59 -28.65
CA ILE A 247 -1.59 -6.39 -29.14
C ILE A 247 -0.89 -5.88 -30.41
N SER A 248 0.43 -5.72 -30.37
CA SER A 248 1.22 -5.25 -31.52
C SER A 248 1.04 -6.15 -32.74
N LYS A 249 1.05 -7.47 -32.56
CA LYS A 249 0.81 -8.42 -33.65
C LYS A 249 -0.57 -8.24 -34.29
N ILE A 250 -1.62 -8.11 -33.48
CA ILE A 250 -2.99 -7.91 -33.99
C ILE A 250 -3.10 -6.57 -34.73
N VAL A 251 -2.50 -5.51 -34.21
CA VAL A 251 -2.51 -4.18 -34.87
C VAL A 251 -1.80 -4.25 -36.23
N LEU A 252 -0.66 -4.93 -36.32
CA LEU A 252 0.03 -5.15 -37.60
C LEU A 252 -0.78 -5.99 -38.59
N GLU A 253 -1.65 -6.89 -38.12
CA GLU A 253 -2.57 -7.64 -38.97
C GLU A 253 -3.72 -6.76 -39.46
N ILE A 254 -4.26 -5.87 -38.62
CA ILE A 254 -5.28 -4.88 -38.99
C ILE A 254 -4.75 -3.93 -40.06
N ASP A 255 -3.52 -3.45 -39.93
CA ASP A 255 -2.90 -2.53 -40.90
C ASP A 255 -2.73 -3.14 -42.31
N LYS A 256 -2.77 -4.47 -42.43
CA LYS A 256 -2.70 -5.19 -43.73
C LYS A 256 -4.05 -5.38 -44.39
N ILE A 257 -5.15 -5.06 -43.70
CA ILE A 257 -6.50 -5.17 -44.26
C ILE A 257 -6.71 -3.96 -45.16
N GLU A 258 -6.66 -4.18 -46.47
CA GLU A 258 -7.14 -3.19 -47.44
C GLU A 258 -8.65 -3.04 -47.26
N ILE A 259 -9.10 -1.83 -46.98
CA ILE A 259 -10.52 -1.48 -46.91
C ILE A 259 -10.87 -0.90 -48.28
N ASP A 260 -11.54 -1.71 -49.11
CA ASP A 260 -12.17 -1.31 -50.36
C ASP A 260 -13.39 -0.39 -50.13
#